data_AF-A0A4V0H2W0-F1
#
_entry.id   AF-A0A4V0H2W0-F1
#
_cell.length_a   1.000
_cell.length_b   1.000
_cell.length_c   1.000
_cell.angle_alpha   90.00
_cell.angle_beta   90.00
_cell.angle_gamma   90.00
#
_symmetry.space_group_name_H-M   'P 1'
#
loop_
_entity.id
_entity.type
_entity.pdbx_description
1 polymer ?
#
loop_
_entity_poly.entity_id
_entity_poly.type
_entity_poly.pdbx_seq_one_letter_code
_entity_poly.pdbx_strand_id
1 'polypeptide(L)'
;MKNKGFNKLLMIISFLVFLVTYYLTSSQYSSIVGLIYTLLITIQVLVFFNNSIKNSLRWLLTLVFVVIMILSIVNSNMVIDTKLSLFLLCSIIIFIGNLCSLIPYNPFIGIRIFSTRNDEGNWKATHNMLADLSIPVSCLILLLSNFLNMNTVVAISFTIWLILPIIYSIWIYPKKGGN
;
A
#
# COMPACT_ATOMS: atom_id res chain seq x y z
N MET A 1 -7.13 15.11 15.28
CA MET A 1 -6.31 15.81 14.27
C MET A 1 -4.78 15.63 14.40
N LYS A 2 -4.25 14.75 15.26
CA LYS A 2 -2.79 14.64 15.54
C LYS A 2 -1.97 13.66 14.64
N ASN A 3 -2.58 12.91 13.72
CA ASN A 3 -1.90 11.82 12.97
C ASN A 3 -1.35 12.17 11.58
N LYS A 4 -1.63 13.35 11.00
CA LYS A 4 -1.18 13.65 9.62
C LYS A 4 0.34 13.78 9.50
N GLY A 5 1.03 14.26 10.54
CA GLY A 5 2.50 14.36 10.55
C GLY A 5 3.18 13.00 10.59
N PHE A 6 2.68 12.09 11.42
CA PHE A 6 3.19 10.72 11.53
C PHE A 6 3.06 9.95 10.22
N ASN A 7 1.88 10.00 9.57
CA ASN A 7 1.65 9.31 8.30
C ASN A 7 2.55 9.85 7.18
N LYS A 8 2.78 11.17 7.15
CA LYS A 8 3.73 11.81 6.23
C LYS A 8 5.17 11.32 6.44
N LEU A 9 5.62 11.27 7.68
CA LEU A 9 6.98 10.85 8.03
C LEU A 9 7.19 9.37 7.70
N LEU A 10 6.21 8.52 8.03
CA LEU A 10 6.19 7.11 7.68
C LEU A 10 6.28 6.91 6.16
N MET A 11 5.57 7.72 5.39
CA MET A 11 5.59 7.61 3.94
C MET A 11 6.93 8.08 3.32
N ILE A 12 7.57 9.14 3.84
CA ILE A 12 8.94 9.52 3.46
C ILE A 12 9.92 8.38 3.72
N ILE A 13 9.84 7.75 4.90
CA ILE A 13 10.69 6.61 5.24
C ILE A 13 10.47 5.48 4.24
N SER A 14 9.22 5.12 3.95
CA SER A 14 8.92 4.06 2.96
C SER A 14 9.45 4.39 1.57
N PHE A 15 9.44 5.66 1.16
CA PHE A 15 9.95 6.10 -0.12
C PHE A 15 11.49 6.03 -0.19
N LEU A 16 12.18 6.42 0.89
CA LEU A 16 13.64 6.27 1.01
C LEU A 16 14.05 4.81 1.00
N VAL A 17 13.34 3.95 1.74
CA VAL A 17 13.56 2.51 1.74
C VAL A 17 13.39 1.97 0.33
N PHE A 18 12.37 2.41 -0.41
CA PHE A 18 12.13 1.98 -1.79
C PHE A 18 13.27 2.37 -2.73
N LEU A 19 13.77 3.61 -2.64
CA LEU A 19 14.93 4.05 -3.43
C LEU A 19 16.19 3.21 -3.14
N VAL A 20 16.43 2.90 -1.86
CA VAL A 20 17.54 2.03 -1.45
C VAL A 20 17.35 0.62 -2.02
N THR A 21 16.14 0.05 -1.97
CA THR A 21 15.87 -1.26 -2.56
C THR A 21 16.13 -1.28 -4.04
N TYR A 22 15.63 -0.28 -4.79
CA TYR A 22 15.81 -0.17 -6.23
C TYR A 22 17.29 -0.09 -6.60
N TYR A 23 18.07 0.70 -5.86
CA TYR A 23 19.52 0.79 -6.08
C TYR A 23 20.20 -0.58 -5.90
N LEU A 24 19.88 -1.29 -4.81
CA LEU A 24 20.44 -2.62 -4.52
C LEU A 24 20.04 -3.70 -5.52
N THR A 25 18.88 -3.54 -6.17
CA THR A 25 18.31 -4.53 -7.09
C THR A 25 18.43 -4.16 -8.56
N SER A 26 19.04 -3.01 -8.87
CA SER A 26 19.23 -2.49 -10.23
C SER A 26 19.91 -3.47 -11.19
N SER A 27 20.72 -4.40 -10.69
CA SER A 27 21.39 -5.45 -11.49
C SER A 27 20.48 -6.61 -11.91
N GLN A 28 19.30 -6.75 -11.29
CA GLN A 28 18.45 -7.94 -11.42
C GLN A 28 17.20 -7.73 -12.27
N TYR A 29 16.95 -6.52 -12.77
CA TYR A 29 15.72 -6.16 -13.49
C TYR A 29 15.99 -5.72 -14.92
N SER A 30 15.01 -5.93 -15.81
CA SER A 30 14.91 -5.11 -17.02
C SER A 30 14.86 -3.65 -16.60
N SER A 31 15.86 -2.88 -17.03
CA SER A 31 16.03 -1.46 -16.70
C SER A 31 14.75 -0.66 -16.93
N ILE A 32 13.97 -1.03 -17.96
CA ILE A 32 12.75 -0.33 -18.36
C ILE A 32 11.59 -0.55 -17.37
N VAL A 33 11.34 -1.80 -16.96
CA VAL A 33 10.22 -2.12 -16.05
C VAL A 33 10.46 -1.55 -14.66
N GLY A 34 11.69 -1.65 -14.16
CA GLY A 34 12.08 -1.05 -12.88
C GLY A 34 11.95 0.48 -12.87
N LEU A 35 12.35 1.14 -13.96
CA LEU A 35 12.18 2.59 -14.12
C LEU A 35 10.71 3.01 -14.15
N ILE A 36 9.86 2.30 -14.88
CA ILE A 36 8.41 2.58 -14.92
C ILE A 36 7.79 2.42 -13.53
N TYR A 37 8.16 1.36 -12.81
CA TYR A 37 7.63 1.08 -11.48
C TYR A 37 8.07 2.13 -10.45
N THR A 38 9.34 2.54 -10.48
CA THR A 38 9.86 3.59 -9.60
C THR A 38 9.19 4.94 -9.89
N LEU A 39 9.02 5.31 -11.15
CA LEU A 39 8.37 6.55 -11.56
C LEU A 39 6.89 6.58 -11.14
N LEU A 40 6.19 5.45 -11.18
CA LEU A 40 4.80 5.38 -10.75
C LEU A 40 4.65 5.47 -9.21
N ILE A 41 5.55 4.85 -8.45
CA ILE A 41 5.58 4.99 -6.98
C ILE A 41 5.94 6.42 -6.58
N THR A 42 6.90 7.06 -7.25
CA THR A 42 7.27 8.46 -6.96
C THR A 42 6.07 9.39 -7.17
N ILE A 43 5.30 9.19 -8.26
CA ILE A 43 4.06 9.93 -8.52
C ILE A 43 3.04 9.70 -7.39
N GLN A 44 2.82 8.46 -6.95
CA GLN A 44 1.87 8.16 -5.87
C GLN A 44 2.26 8.80 -4.53
N VAL A 45 3.55 8.78 -4.18
CA VAL A 45 4.08 9.43 -2.98
C VAL A 45 3.89 10.94 -3.06
N LEU A 46 4.20 11.57 -4.20
CA LEU A 46 3.98 13.00 -4.44
C LEU A 46 2.49 13.37 -4.32
N VAL A 47 1.61 12.53 -4.86
CA VAL A 47 0.16 12.74 -4.81
C VAL A 47 -0.37 12.66 -3.38
N PHE A 48 0.15 11.75 -2.56
CA PHE A 48 -0.23 11.68 -1.15
C PHE A 48 0.26 12.92 -0.37
N PHE A 49 1.45 13.45 -0.66
CA PHE A 49 1.91 14.68 -0.03
C PHE A 49 1.07 15.90 -0.41
N ASN A 50 0.51 15.88 -1.62
CA ASN A 50 -0.29 16.97 -2.13
C ASN A 50 -1.75 16.90 -1.66
N ASN A 51 -2.01 17.49 -0.49
CA ASN A 51 -3.34 17.63 0.11
C ASN A 51 -4.38 18.34 -0.79
N SER A 52 -3.97 19.03 -1.86
CA SER A 52 -4.89 19.72 -2.78
C SER A 52 -5.50 18.80 -3.83
N ILE A 53 -4.94 17.60 -4.02
CA ILE A 53 -5.42 16.66 -5.03
C ILE A 53 -6.70 15.99 -4.54
N LYS A 54 -7.73 16.03 -5.38
CA LYS A 54 -9.01 15.34 -5.11
C LYS A 54 -8.76 13.83 -5.00
N ASN A 55 -9.41 13.19 -4.03
CA ASN A 55 -9.35 11.74 -3.83
C ASN A 55 -9.65 10.93 -5.11
N SER A 56 -10.45 11.47 -6.04
CA SER A 56 -10.74 10.86 -7.35
C SER A 56 -9.51 10.75 -8.26
N LEU A 57 -8.63 11.76 -8.27
CA LEU A 57 -7.39 11.74 -9.07
C LEU A 57 -6.38 10.75 -8.51
N ARG A 58 -6.28 10.65 -7.17
CA ARG A 58 -5.43 9.65 -6.51
C ARG A 58 -5.85 8.23 -6.91
N TRP A 59 -7.16 7.98 -6.96
CA TRP A 59 -7.68 6.69 -7.38
C TRP A 59 -7.43 6.39 -8.85
N LEU A 60 -7.70 7.35 -9.73
CA LEU A 60 -7.44 7.21 -11.17
C LEU A 60 -5.97 6.84 -11.43
N LEU A 61 -5.04 7.51 -10.75
CA LEU A 61 -3.61 7.21 -10.85
C LEU A 61 -3.25 5.80 -10.36
N THR A 62 -3.88 5.32 -9.28
CA THR A 62 -3.69 3.94 -8.81
C THR A 62 -4.28 2.90 -9.75
N LEU A 63 -5.39 3.20 -10.43
CA LEU A 63 -5.99 2.32 -11.42
C LEU A 63 -5.13 2.24 -12.69
N VAL A 64 -4.69 3.39 -13.19
CA VAL A 64 -3.76 3.47 -14.33
C VAL A 64 -2.48 2.69 -14.03
N PHE A 65 -1.95 2.79 -12.81
CA PHE A 65 -0.79 2.02 -12.35
C PHE A 65 -1.00 0.51 -12.48
N VAL A 66 -2.10 -0.02 -11.94
CA VAL A 66 -2.40 -1.47 -12.02
C VAL A 66 -2.59 -1.92 -13.47
N VAL A 67 -3.28 -1.13 -14.29
CA VAL A 67 -3.52 -1.46 -15.70
C VAL A 67 -2.22 -1.51 -16.49
N ILE A 68 -1.31 -0.55 -16.29
CA ILE A 68 0.01 -0.54 -16.93
C ILE A 68 0.81 -1.78 -16.52
N MET A 69 0.72 -2.21 -15.26
CA MET A 69 1.40 -3.40 -14.76
C MET A 69 0.82 -4.71 -15.32
N ILE A 70 -0.50 -4.79 -15.50
CA ILE A 70 -1.12 -5.95 -16.15
C ILE A 70 -0.74 -6.00 -17.63
N LEU A 71 -0.75 -4.85 -18.33
CA LEU A 71 -0.34 -4.75 -19.73
C LEU A 71 1.13 -5.11 -19.93
N SER A 72 2.02 -4.71 -19.01
CA SER A 72 3.45 -5.07 -19.10
C SER A 72 3.69 -6.57 -18.95
N ILE A 73 2.88 -7.27 -18.16
CA ILE A 73 2.92 -8.74 -18.05
C ILE A 73 2.44 -9.39 -19.34
N VAL A 74 1.25 -9.00 -19.81
CA VAL A 74 0.63 -9.58 -21.02
C VAL A 74 1.54 -9.39 -22.23
N ASN A 75 2.17 -8.22 -22.36
CA ASN A 75 3.06 -7.92 -23.47
C ASN A 75 4.44 -8.58 -23.35
N SER A 76 4.84 -9.00 -22.15
CA SER A 76 6.19 -9.54 -21.96
C SER A 76 6.39 -10.89 -22.64
N ASN A 77 5.35 -11.68 -22.96
CA ASN A 77 5.46 -13.07 -23.48
C ASN A 77 6.44 -13.98 -22.69
N MET A 78 6.96 -13.50 -21.56
CA MET A 78 7.97 -14.14 -20.76
C MET A 78 7.24 -15.00 -19.75
N VAL A 79 7.75 -16.20 -19.54
CA VAL A 79 7.44 -17.02 -18.37
C VAL A 79 7.40 -16.08 -17.17
N ILE A 80 6.30 -16.11 -16.40
CA ILE A 80 6.10 -15.20 -15.27
C ILE A 80 7.27 -15.38 -14.31
N ASP A 81 8.27 -14.51 -14.44
CA ASP A 81 9.41 -14.49 -13.55
C ASP A 81 8.87 -14.17 -12.15
N THR A 82 9.36 -14.90 -11.16
CA THR A 82 8.97 -14.77 -9.75
C THR A 82 9.09 -13.35 -9.22
N LYS A 83 9.93 -12.53 -9.86
CA LYS A 83 10.13 -11.11 -9.50
C LYS A 83 9.07 -10.19 -10.09
N LEU A 84 8.56 -10.50 -11.28
CA LEU A 84 7.53 -9.69 -11.93
C LEU A 84 6.17 -9.90 -11.25
N SER A 85 5.93 -11.12 -10.74
CA SER A 85 4.77 -11.41 -9.88
C SER A 85 4.80 -10.67 -8.54
N LEU A 86 5.98 -10.40 -7.95
CA LEU A 86 6.10 -9.56 -6.74
C LEU A 86 5.67 -8.11 -6.99
N PHE A 87 6.07 -7.53 -8.13
CA PHE A 87 5.66 -6.17 -8.47
C PHE A 87 4.16 -6.06 -8.70
N LEU A 88 3.55 -7.08 -9.33
CA LEU A 88 2.10 -7.14 -9.47
C LEU A 88 1.41 -7.28 -8.10
N LEU A 89 1.92 -8.14 -7.22
CA LEU A 89 1.40 -8.29 -5.86
C LEU A 89 1.40 -6.95 -5.11
N CYS A 90 2.53 -6.24 -5.12
CA CYS A 90 2.66 -4.92 -4.49
C CYS A 90 1.67 -3.91 -5.09
N SER A 91 1.49 -3.93 -6.42
CA SER A 91 0.53 -3.06 -7.11
C SER A 91 -0.91 -3.33 -6.67
N ILE A 92 -1.28 -4.61 -6.53
CA ILE A 92 -2.60 -5.01 -6.04
C ILE A 92 -2.81 -4.59 -4.59
N ILE A 93 -1.81 -4.74 -3.71
CA ILE A 93 -1.89 -4.31 -2.30
C ILE A 93 -2.15 -2.80 -2.21
N ILE A 94 -1.41 -2.00 -2.98
CA ILE A 94 -1.59 -0.54 -3.03
C ILE A 94 -2.97 -0.16 -3.59
N PHE A 95 -3.44 -0.88 -4.60
CA PHE A 95 -4.76 -0.65 -5.18
C PHE A 95 -5.90 -0.96 -4.21
N ILE A 96 -5.86 -2.12 -3.56
CA ILE A 96 -6.84 -2.52 -2.54
C ILE A 96 -6.81 -1.54 -1.36
N GLY A 97 -5.62 -1.16 -0.88
CA GLY A 97 -5.48 -0.16 0.18
C GLY A 97 -6.17 1.16 -0.19
N ASN A 98 -5.90 1.69 -1.37
CA ASN A 98 -6.55 2.92 -1.83
C ASN A 98 -8.06 2.78 -2.01
N LEU A 99 -8.54 1.66 -2.54
CA LEU A 99 -9.97 1.35 -2.64
C LEU A 99 -10.64 1.41 -1.27
N CYS A 100 -10.04 0.81 -0.24
CA CYS A 100 -10.59 0.83 1.12
C CYS A 100 -10.81 2.24 1.68
N SER A 101 -9.96 3.22 1.34
CA SER A 101 -10.12 4.61 1.80
C SER A 101 -11.27 5.39 1.12
N LEU A 102 -11.78 4.89 -0.02
CA LEU A 102 -12.78 5.56 -0.84
C LEU A 102 -14.19 5.02 -0.64
N ILE A 103 -14.29 3.75 -0.23
CA ILE A 103 -15.58 3.10 0.01
C ILE A 103 -16.31 3.89 1.12
N PRO A 104 -17.56 4.32 0.89
CA PRO A 104 -18.36 4.95 1.94
C PRO A 104 -18.64 3.94 3.05
N TYR A 105 -18.93 4.43 4.25
CA TYR A 105 -19.20 3.56 5.39
C TYR A 105 -20.28 2.52 5.03
N ASN A 106 -19.90 1.25 5.17
CA ASN A 106 -20.81 0.14 5.04
C ASN A 106 -20.43 -0.93 6.07
N PRO A 107 -21.30 -1.22 7.07
CA PRO A 107 -21.02 -2.22 8.10
C PRO A 107 -20.87 -3.64 7.55
N PHE A 108 -21.29 -3.87 6.31
CA PHE A 108 -21.17 -5.14 5.60
C PHE A 108 -19.94 -5.20 4.68
N ILE A 109 -19.09 -4.19 4.56
CA ILE A 109 -17.92 -4.19 3.66
C ILE A 109 -16.64 -3.87 4.44
N GLY A 110 -15.54 -4.55 4.08
CA GLY A 110 -14.21 -4.29 4.66
C GLY A 110 -13.91 -5.08 5.93
N ILE A 111 -13.10 -4.52 6.82
CA ILE A 111 -12.69 -5.14 8.10
C ILE A 111 -13.89 -5.13 9.06
N ARG A 112 -14.50 -6.30 9.26
CA ARG A 112 -15.70 -6.48 10.10
C ARG A 112 -15.30 -6.90 11.51
N ILE A 113 -15.19 -5.93 12.41
CA ILE A 113 -14.97 -6.17 13.85
C ILE A 113 -16.04 -5.40 14.61
N PHE A 114 -16.42 -5.86 15.81
CA PHE A 114 -17.38 -5.17 16.68
C PHE A 114 -17.10 -3.65 16.80
N SER A 115 -15.82 -3.28 16.88
CA SER A 115 -15.36 -1.89 16.96
C SER A 115 -15.62 -1.08 15.67
N THR A 116 -15.48 -1.68 14.48
CA THR A 116 -15.73 -1.00 13.19
C THR A 116 -17.20 -1.05 12.75
N ARG A 117 -18.01 -1.92 13.33
CA ARG A 117 -19.44 -2.05 13.00
C ARG A 117 -20.33 -1.06 13.74
N ASN A 118 -19.91 -0.64 14.94
CA ASN A 118 -20.70 0.23 15.81
C ASN A 118 -20.38 1.73 15.62
N ASP A 119 -19.24 2.07 15.03
CA ASP A 119 -18.82 3.47 14.83
C ASP A 119 -18.28 3.70 13.41
N GLU A 120 -18.97 4.56 12.67
CA GLU A 120 -18.59 5.01 11.32
C GLU A 120 -17.21 5.69 11.30
N GLY A 121 -16.91 6.50 12.32
CA GLY A 121 -15.62 7.17 12.45
C GLY A 121 -14.47 6.18 12.61
N ASN A 122 -14.70 5.09 13.35
CA ASN A 122 -13.71 4.03 13.54
C ASN A 122 -13.51 3.22 12.27
N TRP A 123 -14.61 2.88 11.60
CA TRP A 123 -14.56 2.19 10.32
C TRP A 123 -13.73 2.98 9.31
N LYS A 124 -14.02 4.28 9.16
CA LYS A 124 -13.29 5.15 8.22
C LYS A 124 -11.83 5.33 8.59
N ALA A 125 -11.53 5.49 9.88
CA ALA A 125 -10.15 5.60 10.35
C ALA A 125 -9.33 4.32 10.12
N THR A 126 -9.94 3.15 10.33
CA THR A 126 -9.29 1.84 10.15
C THR A 126 -8.96 1.58 8.68
N HIS A 127 -9.90 1.84 7.78
CA HIS A 127 -9.69 1.64 6.34
C HIS A 127 -8.75 2.68 5.72
N ASN A 128 -8.73 3.91 6.24
CA ASN A 128 -7.70 4.89 5.87
C ASN A 128 -6.31 4.48 6.35
N MET A 129 -6.20 3.90 7.56
CA MET A 129 -4.91 3.40 8.05
C MET A 129 -4.41 2.20 7.23
N LEU A 130 -5.31 1.32 6.78
CA LEU A 130 -4.96 0.22 5.86
C LEU A 130 -4.40 0.76 4.53
N ALA A 131 -4.99 1.84 4.00
CA ALA A 131 -4.52 2.54 2.80
C ALA A 131 -3.14 3.19 3.02
N ASP A 132 -2.93 3.84 4.15
CA ASP A 132 -1.65 4.48 4.47
C ASP A 132 -0.55 3.43 4.70
N LEU A 133 -0.90 2.22 5.17
CA LEU A 133 0.01 1.09 5.37
C LEU A 133 0.36 0.33 4.08
N SER A 134 -0.46 0.39 3.03
CA SER A 134 -0.24 -0.43 1.83
C SER A 134 1.04 -0.07 1.08
N ILE A 135 1.41 1.22 1.05
CA ILE A 135 2.65 1.69 0.40
C ILE A 135 3.90 1.23 1.20
N PRO A 136 3.99 1.47 2.52
CA PRO A 136 5.09 0.98 3.36
C PRO A 136 5.27 -0.53 3.31
N VAL A 137 4.18 -1.30 3.39
CA VAL A 137 4.24 -2.76 3.35
C VAL A 137 4.75 -3.24 2.00
N SER A 138 4.29 -2.65 0.90
CA SER A 138 4.76 -3.01 -0.45
C SER A 138 6.25 -2.75 -0.62
N CYS A 139 6.74 -1.63 -0.09
CA CYS A 139 8.16 -1.34 -0.06
C CYS A 139 8.94 -2.37 0.78
N LEU A 140 8.39 -2.78 1.93
CA LEU A 140 9.02 -3.75 2.82
C LEU A 140 9.11 -5.13 2.16
N ILE A 141 8.07 -5.56 1.43
CA ILE A 141 8.09 -6.81 0.63
C ILE A 141 9.22 -6.78 -0.40
N LEU A 142 9.35 -5.67 -1.13
CA LEU A 142 10.42 -5.52 -2.13
C LEU A 142 11.80 -5.52 -1.48
N LEU A 143 11.98 -4.95 -0.28
CA LEU A 143 13.26 -4.99 0.42
C LEU A 143 13.61 -6.40 0.89
N LEU A 144 12.72 -7.01 1.67
CA LEU A 144 12.99 -8.29 2.32
C LEU A 144 13.11 -9.44 1.32
N SER A 145 12.41 -9.37 0.18
CA SER A 145 12.51 -10.41 -0.86
C SER A 145 13.90 -10.57 -1.47
N ASN A 146 14.81 -9.60 -1.28
CA ASN A 146 16.21 -9.73 -1.71
C ASN A 146 17.09 -10.52 -0.74
N PHE A 147 16.69 -10.60 0.53
CA PHE A 147 17.49 -11.20 1.60
C PHE A 147 16.89 -12.50 2.12
N LEU A 148 15.59 -12.72 1.95
CA LEU A 148 14.81 -13.82 2.52
C LEU A 148 13.98 -14.54 1.44
N ASN A 149 13.51 -15.75 1.77
CA ASN A 149 12.63 -16.51 0.90
C ASN A 149 11.31 -15.76 0.62
N MET A 150 10.95 -15.62 -0.65
CA MET A 150 9.74 -14.89 -1.09
C MET A 150 8.48 -15.31 -0.34
N ASN A 151 8.22 -16.61 -0.23
CA ASN A 151 6.99 -17.12 0.39
C ASN A 151 6.86 -16.66 1.85
N THR A 152 7.97 -16.67 2.60
CA THR A 152 7.98 -16.22 4.00
C THR A 152 7.78 -14.71 4.11
N VAL A 153 8.43 -13.93 3.26
CA VAL A 153 8.31 -12.47 3.25
C VAL A 153 6.89 -12.03 2.93
N VAL A 154 6.31 -12.57 1.86
CA VAL A 154 4.95 -12.25 1.45
C VAL A 154 3.96 -12.59 2.55
N ALA A 155 4.07 -13.77 3.17
CA ALA A 155 3.18 -14.19 4.25
C ALA A 155 3.27 -13.26 5.47
N ILE A 156 4.47 -12.93 5.93
CA ILE A 156 4.69 -12.05 7.08
C ILE A 156 4.17 -10.63 6.80
N SER A 157 4.51 -10.07 5.64
CA SER A 157 4.08 -8.72 5.26
C SER A 157 2.58 -8.59 5.11
N PHE A 158 1.90 -9.58 4.51
CA PHE A 158 0.43 -9.60 4.43
C PHE A 158 -0.21 -9.69 5.82
N THR A 159 0.38 -10.50 6.70
CA THR A 159 -0.11 -10.66 8.07
C THR A 159 0.01 -9.34 8.84
N ILE A 160 1.14 -8.65 8.73
CA ILE A 160 1.34 -7.32 9.34
C ILE A 160 0.34 -6.30 8.77
N TRP A 161 0.12 -6.31 7.46
CA TRP A 161 -0.80 -5.37 6.79
C TRP A 161 -2.25 -5.52 7.26
N LEU A 162 -2.70 -6.74 7.56
CA LEU A 162 -4.04 -7.00 8.08
C LEU A 162 -4.15 -6.79 9.60
N ILE A 163 -3.15 -7.20 10.38
CA ILE A 163 -3.20 -7.14 11.84
C ILE A 163 -3.09 -5.70 12.36
N LEU A 164 -2.26 -4.85 11.75
CA LEU A 164 -2.05 -3.48 12.24
C LEU A 164 -3.35 -2.62 12.27
N PRO A 165 -4.18 -2.58 11.21
CA PRO A 165 -5.47 -1.90 11.24
C PRO A 165 -6.43 -2.49 12.29
N ILE A 166 -6.40 -3.81 12.49
CA ILE A 166 -7.23 -4.51 13.48
C ILE A 166 -6.86 -4.04 14.90
N ILE A 167 -5.57 -4.00 15.22
CA ILE A 167 -5.06 -3.49 16.50
C ILE A 167 -5.46 -2.03 16.69
N TYR A 168 -5.31 -1.21 15.63
CA TYR A 168 -5.71 0.20 15.69
C TYR A 168 -7.20 0.36 16.03
N SER A 169 -8.07 -0.42 15.39
CA SER A 169 -9.51 -0.37 15.61
C SER A 169 -9.92 -0.77 17.03
N ILE A 170 -9.26 -1.77 17.64
CA ILE A 170 -9.64 -2.33 18.94
C ILE A 170 -9.00 -1.55 20.10
N TRP A 171 -7.75 -1.11 19.97
CA TRP A 171 -7.00 -0.52 21.10
C TRP A 171 -6.88 0.99 21.04
N ILE A 172 -6.77 1.58 19.85
CA ILE A 172 -6.41 3.00 19.69
C ILE A 172 -7.65 3.87 19.53
N TYR A 173 -8.65 3.37 18.80
CA TYR A 173 -9.88 4.13 18.57
C TYR A 173 -10.80 4.30 19.80
N PRO A 174 -11.15 3.26 20.58
CA PRO A 174 -12.04 3.44 21.73
C PRO A 174 -11.48 4.36 22.82
N LYS A 175 -10.15 4.50 22.92
CA LYS A 175 -9.48 5.49 23.79
C LYS A 175 -9.65 6.94 23.32
N LYS A 176 -10.10 7.15 22.08
CA LYS A 176 -10.27 8.47 21.44
C LYS A 176 -11.68 9.02 21.57
N GLY A 177 -12.67 8.16 21.85
CA GLY A 177 -14.07 8.51 22.10
C GLY A 177 -14.45 8.57 23.59
N GLY A 178 -13.52 8.24 24.49
CA GLY A 178 -13.64 8.50 25.93
C GLY A 178 -12.97 9.81 26.29
N ASN A 179 -13.65 10.92 25.98
CA ASN A 179 -13.60 12.25 26.62
C ASN A 179 -14.45 13.23 25.81
#